data_AF-A0A968NZF2-F1
#
_entry.id   AF-A0A968NZF2-F1
#
_cell.length_a   1.000
_cell.length_b   1.000
_cell.length_c   1.000
_cell.angle_alpha   90.00
_cell.angle_beta   90.00
_cell.angle_gamma   90.00
#
_symmetry.space_group_name_H-M   'P 1'
#
loop_
_entity.id
_entity.type
_entity.pdbx_description
1 polymer ?
#
loop_
_entity_poly.entity_id
_entity_poly.type
_entity_poly.pdbx_seq_one_letter_code
_entity_poly.pdbx_strand_id
1 'polypeptide(L)'
;MNLDPALFSEGSTELNPATDKIAADCARNSAFDACLYRKNPVAQKGAVVEASDLNGLRVFGVKIRGLSASGHLENKTISVVTAFTPRFSLLAKDALKSDYDPGSSRLEQVSAYYWATRTVDYLGARVGRERVPLSGLRIYPDDAFTGFTSEDGAIHLEKNATGVPKAFSGEVVAHLLGQALAHELSGRRALSRGGSGHRACLLNPRGCCASEVGCAQALTSPSATTWRR
;
A
#
# COMPACT_ATOMS: atom_id res chain seq x y z
N MET A 1 0.23 -1.02 -29.88
CA MET A 1 -0.34 -0.05 -28.93
C MET A 1 0.82 0.59 -28.20
N ASN A 2 1.03 1.91 -28.35
CA ASN A 2 2.22 2.59 -27.82
C ASN A 2 1.96 3.05 -26.39
N LEU A 3 2.48 2.32 -25.40
CA LEU A 3 2.53 2.79 -24.01
C LEU A 3 3.52 3.94 -23.88
N ASP A 4 3.25 4.87 -22.97
CA ASP A 4 4.13 6.01 -22.71
C ASP A 4 5.47 5.49 -22.14
N PRO A 5 6.61 5.72 -22.81
CA PRO A 5 7.92 5.29 -22.32
C PRO A 5 8.25 5.79 -20.91
N ALA A 6 7.69 6.92 -20.49
CA ALA A 6 7.91 7.49 -19.16
C ALA A 6 7.43 6.56 -18.02
N LEU A 7 6.45 5.69 -18.27
CA LEU A 7 5.96 4.71 -17.30
C LEU A 7 7.03 3.70 -16.86
N PHE A 8 7.97 3.41 -17.75
CA PHE A 8 9.06 2.45 -17.53
C PHE A 8 10.34 3.11 -17.00
N SER A 9 10.39 4.44 -16.92
CA SER A 9 11.52 5.14 -16.34
C SER A 9 11.66 4.79 -14.86
N GLU A 10 12.89 4.60 -14.37
CA GLU A 10 13.13 4.40 -12.94
C GLU A 10 12.54 5.56 -12.13
N GLY A 11 12.01 5.24 -10.95
CA GLY A 11 11.55 6.24 -9.99
C GLY A 11 12.68 7.22 -9.65
N SER A 12 12.34 8.50 -9.54
CA SER A 12 13.29 9.50 -9.03
C SER A 12 13.63 9.18 -7.57
N THR A 13 14.92 9.26 -7.22
CA THR A 13 15.37 9.20 -5.82
C THR A 13 14.95 10.43 -5.02
N GLU A 14 14.38 11.45 -5.70
CA GLU A 14 13.80 12.61 -5.06
C GLU A 14 12.61 12.21 -4.18
N LEU A 15 12.71 12.51 -2.89
CA LEU A 15 11.70 12.14 -1.88
C LEU A 15 10.36 12.86 -2.11
N ASN A 16 10.38 14.00 -2.79
CA ASN A 16 9.20 14.78 -3.14
C ASN A 16 9.32 15.22 -4.61
N PRO A 17 8.94 14.35 -5.57
CA PRO A 17 9.08 14.65 -6.98
C PRO A 17 8.27 15.91 -7.30
N ALA A 18 8.86 16.85 -8.03
CA ALA A 18 8.13 18.06 -8.45
C ALA A 18 6.86 17.75 -9.27
N THR A 19 6.73 16.53 -9.79
CA THR A 19 5.55 16.03 -10.50
C THR A 19 4.38 15.68 -9.60
N ASP A 20 4.60 15.46 -8.30
CA ASP A 20 3.58 14.99 -7.37
C ASP A 20 3.11 16.16 -6.51
N LYS A 21 1.87 16.61 -6.72
CA LYS A 21 1.36 17.83 -6.06
C LYS A 21 -0.15 17.84 -5.90
N ILE A 22 -0.61 18.67 -4.96
CA ILE A 22 -2.04 18.95 -4.84
C ILE A 22 -2.46 19.80 -6.04
N ALA A 23 -3.51 19.37 -6.72
CA ALA A 23 -4.11 20.04 -7.86
C ALA A 23 -5.63 19.87 -7.81
N ALA A 24 -6.36 20.99 -7.69
CA ALA A 24 -7.83 20.96 -7.66
C ALA A 24 -8.44 20.42 -8.97
N ASP A 25 -7.72 20.57 -10.08
CA ASP A 25 -8.08 20.11 -11.41
C ASP A 25 -7.44 18.75 -11.76
N CYS A 26 -6.97 17.97 -10.77
CA CYS A 26 -6.21 16.73 -10.99
C CYS A 26 -6.81 15.82 -12.08
N ALA A 27 -8.12 15.59 -12.03
CA ALA A 27 -8.83 14.70 -12.95
C ALA A 27 -8.76 15.15 -14.43
N ARG A 28 -8.56 16.45 -14.67
CA ARG A 28 -8.48 17.05 -16.02
C ARG A 28 -7.05 17.39 -16.43
N ASN A 29 -6.12 17.45 -15.48
CA ASN A 29 -4.78 17.91 -15.72
C ASN A 29 -3.92 16.82 -16.37
N SER A 30 -3.46 17.04 -17.61
CA SER A 30 -2.66 16.08 -18.38
C SER A 30 -1.25 15.85 -17.82
N ALA A 31 -0.80 16.70 -16.89
CA ALA A 31 0.49 16.53 -16.22
C ALA A 31 0.53 15.38 -15.21
N PHE A 32 -0.61 14.77 -14.87
CA PHE A 32 -0.69 13.63 -13.96
C PHE A 32 -1.14 12.38 -14.69
N ASP A 33 -0.84 11.21 -14.15
CA ASP A 33 -1.37 9.93 -14.65
C ASP A 33 -2.57 9.48 -13.82
N ALA A 34 -2.54 9.75 -12.50
CA ALA A 34 -3.60 9.37 -11.57
C ALA A 34 -3.90 10.47 -10.55
N CYS A 35 -5.09 10.41 -9.97
CA CYS A 35 -5.53 11.26 -8.86
C CYS A 35 -5.77 10.41 -7.62
N LEU A 36 -4.94 10.62 -6.61
CA LEU A 36 -4.93 9.86 -5.36
C LEU A 36 -5.32 10.76 -4.18
N TYR A 37 -5.48 10.14 -3.02
CA TYR A 37 -5.60 10.83 -1.74
C TYR A 37 -4.20 11.10 -1.20
N ARG A 38 -3.94 12.31 -0.69
CA ARG A 38 -2.63 12.65 -0.13
C ARG A 38 -2.39 11.93 1.21
N LYS A 39 -3.47 11.70 1.95
CA LYS A 39 -3.51 11.01 3.24
C LYS A 39 -4.70 10.06 3.24
N ASN A 40 -4.83 9.26 4.30
CA ASN A 40 -6.08 8.57 4.59
C ASN A 40 -7.28 9.53 4.40
N PRO A 41 -8.30 9.18 3.61
CA PRO A 41 -9.43 10.07 3.34
C PRO A 41 -10.11 10.63 4.60
N VAL A 42 -10.23 9.81 5.66
CA VAL A 42 -10.80 10.23 6.95
C VAL A 42 -9.95 11.33 7.59
N ALA A 43 -8.62 11.15 7.59
CA ALA A 43 -7.70 12.15 8.12
C ALA A 43 -7.65 13.42 7.25
N GLN A 44 -7.82 13.28 5.93
CA GLN A 44 -7.84 14.41 5.01
C GLN A 44 -9.10 15.26 5.17
N LYS A 45 -10.26 14.62 5.35
CA LYS A 45 -11.54 15.30 5.59
C LYS A 45 -11.65 15.83 7.03
N GLY A 46 -11.02 15.16 8.00
CA GLY A 46 -11.17 15.46 9.42
C GLY A 46 -12.50 15.00 10.01
N ALA A 47 -13.25 14.15 9.29
CA ALA A 47 -14.56 13.64 9.66
C ALA A 47 -14.80 12.26 9.03
N VAL A 48 -15.93 11.62 9.36
CA VAL A 48 -16.38 10.40 8.68
C VAL A 48 -16.53 10.66 7.18
N VAL A 49 -16.06 9.70 6.37
CA VAL A 49 -16.05 9.76 4.91
C VAL A 49 -17.00 8.70 4.39
N GLU A 50 -17.98 9.14 3.62
CA GLU A 50 -18.87 8.29 2.85
C GLU A 50 -18.32 8.08 1.44
N ALA A 51 -18.82 7.07 0.72
CA ALA A 51 -18.37 6.78 -0.65
C ALA A 51 -18.55 7.99 -1.61
N SER A 52 -19.57 8.82 -1.39
CA SER A 52 -19.83 10.03 -2.18
C SER A 52 -18.79 11.14 -1.98
N ASP A 53 -18.09 11.17 -0.85
CA ASP A 53 -17.05 12.17 -0.57
C ASP A 53 -15.73 11.88 -1.29
N LEU A 54 -15.52 10.61 -1.65
CA LEU A 54 -14.23 10.10 -2.09
C LEU A 54 -13.70 10.82 -3.35
N ASN A 55 -14.56 11.12 -4.31
CA ASN A 55 -14.15 11.83 -5.52
C ASN A 55 -13.64 13.24 -5.24
N GLY A 56 -14.29 14.00 -4.35
CA GLY A 56 -13.88 15.35 -3.98
C GLY A 56 -12.55 15.40 -3.21
N LEU A 57 -12.15 14.29 -2.58
CA LEU A 57 -10.91 14.21 -1.80
C LEU A 57 -9.69 13.78 -2.66
N ARG A 58 -9.88 13.35 -3.90
CA ARG A 58 -8.80 12.90 -4.80
C ARG A 58 -8.11 14.06 -5.52
N VAL A 59 -7.39 14.86 -4.77
CA VAL A 59 -6.72 16.08 -5.26
C VAL A 59 -5.21 15.95 -5.38
N PHE A 60 -4.64 14.79 -5.10
CA PHE A 60 -3.19 14.58 -5.19
C PHE A 60 -2.84 13.95 -6.54
N GLY A 61 -2.34 14.78 -7.46
CA GLY A 61 -1.92 14.35 -8.79
C GLY A 61 -0.53 13.75 -8.75
N VAL A 62 -0.37 12.58 -9.37
CA VAL A 62 0.88 11.82 -9.35
C VAL A 62 1.25 11.31 -10.74
N LYS A 63 2.54 11.09 -10.96
CA LYS A 63 3.06 10.31 -12.09
C LYS A 63 3.33 8.86 -11.67
N ILE A 64 2.83 7.90 -12.43
CA ILE A 64 3.15 6.48 -12.20
C ILE A 64 4.44 6.16 -12.97
N ARG A 65 5.40 5.52 -12.31
CA ARG A 65 6.74 5.24 -12.85
C ARG A 65 7.27 3.90 -12.35
N GLY A 66 8.39 3.47 -12.91
CA GLY A 66 9.12 2.28 -12.48
C GLY A 66 8.41 0.99 -12.82
N LEU A 67 7.45 1.00 -13.75
CA LEU A 67 6.68 -0.18 -14.14
C LEU A 67 7.52 -1.15 -14.97
N SER A 68 7.22 -2.43 -14.89
CA SER A 68 7.75 -3.46 -15.79
C SER A 68 7.02 -3.45 -17.15
N ALA A 69 7.55 -4.19 -18.12
CA ALA A 69 6.94 -4.33 -19.45
C ALA A 69 5.68 -5.22 -19.46
N SER A 70 5.19 -5.72 -18.32
CA SER A 70 4.06 -6.66 -18.28
C SER A 70 2.70 -6.04 -18.60
N GLY A 71 2.59 -4.71 -18.62
CA GLY A 71 1.32 -4.03 -18.82
C GLY A 71 0.47 -3.89 -17.55
N HIS A 72 1.02 -4.26 -16.37
CA HIS A 72 0.35 -4.19 -15.07
C HIS A 72 1.11 -3.30 -14.07
N LEU A 73 0.49 -3.07 -12.91
CA LEU A 73 1.09 -2.31 -11.79
C LEU A 73 2.09 -3.17 -11.03
N GLU A 74 3.26 -3.37 -11.62
CA GLU A 74 4.33 -4.16 -11.02
C GLU A 74 5.71 -3.66 -11.46
N ASN A 75 6.71 -3.98 -10.63
CA ASN A 75 8.12 -3.77 -10.89
C ASN A 75 8.94 -4.88 -10.22
N LYS A 76 10.26 -4.76 -10.17
CA LYS A 76 11.13 -5.78 -9.54
C LYS A 76 10.77 -6.01 -8.05
N THR A 77 10.31 -4.98 -7.37
CA THR A 77 10.09 -4.98 -5.92
C THR A 77 8.64 -5.26 -5.54
N ILE A 78 7.68 -4.66 -6.24
CA ILE A 78 6.26 -4.65 -5.91
C ILE A 78 5.47 -5.25 -7.07
N SER A 79 4.48 -6.11 -6.77
CA SER A 79 3.49 -6.58 -7.74
C SER A 79 2.09 -6.44 -7.16
N VAL A 80 1.28 -5.56 -7.74
CA VAL A 80 -0.13 -5.44 -7.36
C VAL A 80 -0.93 -6.52 -8.08
N VAL A 81 -1.61 -7.33 -7.29
CA VAL A 81 -2.48 -8.45 -7.69
C VAL A 81 -3.85 -8.21 -7.07
N THR A 82 -4.86 -8.99 -7.46
CA THR A 82 -6.24 -8.78 -6.97
C THR A 82 -6.81 -10.07 -6.41
N ALA A 83 -7.68 -9.93 -5.41
CA ALA A 83 -8.39 -11.05 -4.80
C ALA A 83 -9.76 -11.28 -5.47
N PHE A 84 -10.50 -10.19 -5.77
CA PHE A 84 -11.91 -10.30 -6.20
C PHE A 84 -12.24 -9.63 -7.53
N THR A 85 -11.39 -8.73 -8.01
CA THR A 85 -11.64 -7.95 -9.23
C THR A 85 -10.58 -8.18 -10.30
N PRO A 86 -10.82 -7.79 -11.56
CA PRO A 86 -9.79 -7.87 -12.59
C PRO A 86 -8.57 -6.99 -12.28
N ARG A 87 -7.38 -7.53 -12.54
CA ARG A 87 -6.12 -6.80 -12.45
C ARG A 87 -6.13 -5.60 -13.40
N PHE A 88 -5.68 -4.45 -12.91
CA PHE A 88 -5.54 -3.24 -13.70
C PHE A 88 -4.56 -3.46 -14.84
N SER A 89 -4.92 -2.95 -16.01
CA SER A 89 -4.07 -2.92 -17.20
C SER A 89 -3.74 -1.48 -17.53
N LEU A 90 -2.48 -1.19 -17.87
CA LEU A 90 -2.02 0.13 -18.33
C LEU A 90 -2.76 0.60 -19.60
N LEU A 91 -3.44 -0.31 -20.31
CA LEU A 91 -4.32 0.05 -21.42
C LEU A 91 -5.55 0.85 -20.97
N ALA A 92 -5.94 0.74 -19.69
CA ALA A 92 -7.08 1.43 -19.09
C ALA A 92 -6.65 2.68 -18.29
N LYS A 93 -5.55 3.35 -18.68
CA LYS A 93 -5.00 4.51 -17.95
C LYS A 93 -5.99 5.66 -17.73
N ASP A 94 -6.96 5.84 -18.62
CA ASP A 94 -7.94 6.93 -18.48
C ASP A 94 -8.86 6.70 -17.26
N ALA A 95 -9.01 5.45 -16.82
CA ALA A 95 -9.75 5.10 -15.60
C ALA A 95 -9.03 5.54 -14.30
N LEU A 96 -7.79 6.00 -14.37
CA LEU A 96 -7.05 6.48 -13.19
C LEU A 96 -7.50 7.87 -12.71
N LYS A 97 -8.22 8.58 -13.57
CA LYS A 97 -8.80 9.90 -13.31
C LYS A 97 -10.32 9.90 -13.33
N SER A 98 -10.96 8.75 -13.59
CA SER A 98 -12.39 8.62 -13.50
C SER A 98 -12.87 8.70 -12.05
N ASP A 99 -14.17 8.86 -11.88
CA ASP A 99 -14.82 8.74 -10.58
C ASP A 99 -14.58 7.37 -9.95
N TYR A 100 -14.61 7.35 -8.62
CA TYR A 100 -14.54 6.15 -7.80
C TYR A 100 -15.76 5.29 -8.04
N ASP A 101 -15.49 4.04 -8.43
CA ASP A 101 -16.49 2.99 -8.62
C ASP A 101 -16.27 1.92 -7.53
N PRO A 102 -17.19 1.77 -6.56
CA PRO A 102 -17.06 0.75 -5.53
C PRO A 102 -17.09 -0.68 -6.09
N GLY A 103 -17.63 -0.90 -7.30
CA GLY A 103 -17.59 -2.19 -8.00
C GLY A 103 -16.24 -2.54 -8.62
N SER A 104 -15.28 -1.61 -8.63
CA SER A 104 -13.95 -1.78 -9.22
C SER A 104 -12.84 -1.53 -8.20
N SER A 105 -11.69 -2.20 -8.31
CA SER A 105 -10.53 -1.93 -7.44
C SER A 105 -9.42 -1.13 -8.12
N ARG A 106 -9.67 -0.57 -9.31
CA ARG A 106 -8.60 0.03 -10.12
C ARG A 106 -7.88 1.15 -9.38
N LEU A 107 -8.61 2.00 -8.65
CA LEU A 107 -8.01 3.10 -7.89
C LEU A 107 -7.24 2.59 -6.67
N GLU A 108 -7.74 1.55 -6.01
CA GLU A 108 -7.11 0.88 -4.90
C GLU A 108 -5.78 0.25 -5.34
N GLN A 109 -5.77 -0.44 -6.48
CA GLN A 109 -4.57 -1.00 -7.09
C GLN A 109 -3.50 0.06 -7.34
N VAL A 110 -3.88 1.21 -7.89
CA VAL A 110 -2.95 2.29 -8.25
C VAL A 110 -2.44 3.00 -7.00
N SER A 111 -3.32 3.24 -6.03
CA SER A 111 -2.97 3.84 -4.75
C SER A 111 -1.98 2.96 -4.00
N ALA A 112 -2.24 1.65 -3.93
CA ALA A 112 -1.34 0.68 -3.30
C ALA A 112 0.02 0.63 -4.00
N TYR A 113 0.05 0.55 -5.34
CA TYR A 113 1.29 0.56 -6.11
C TYR A 113 2.12 1.82 -5.85
N TYR A 114 1.47 2.99 -5.95
CA TYR A 114 2.12 4.28 -5.78
C TYR A 114 2.73 4.41 -4.37
N TRP A 115 1.93 4.19 -3.32
CA TRP A 115 2.42 4.34 -1.95
C TRP A 115 3.48 3.32 -1.58
N ALA A 116 3.38 2.08 -2.06
CA ALA A 116 4.41 1.07 -1.85
C ALA A 116 5.73 1.46 -2.53
N THR A 117 5.67 1.88 -3.80
CA THR A 117 6.85 2.30 -4.57
C THR A 117 7.51 3.54 -3.95
N ARG A 118 6.75 4.57 -3.59
CA ARG A 118 7.28 5.76 -2.90
C ARG A 118 7.91 5.42 -1.55
N THR A 119 7.34 4.46 -0.82
CA THR A 119 7.94 4.00 0.45
C THR A 119 9.29 3.31 0.21
N VAL A 120 9.38 2.44 -0.80
CA VAL A 120 10.64 1.78 -1.20
C VAL A 120 11.68 2.80 -1.64
N ASP A 121 11.30 3.76 -2.49
CA ASP A 121 12.19 4.83 -2.94
C ASP A 121 12.72 5.65 -1.76
N TYR A 122 11.82 6.03 -0.83
CA TYR A 122 12.20 6.77 0.37
C TYR A 122 13.22 6.01 1.22
N LEU A 123 12.96 4.72 1.47
CA LEU A 123 13.88 3.88 2.25
C LEU A 123 15.20 3.70 1.51
N GLY A 124 15.17 3.38 0.22
CA GLY A 124 16.36 3.20 -0.60
C GLY A 124 17.25 4.46 -0.64
N ALA A 125 16.65 5.65 -0.72
CA ALA A 125 17.38 6.92 -0.66
C ALA A 125 18.02 7.21 0.71
N ARG A 126 17.45 6.67 1.80
CA ARG A 126 17.91 6.91 3.18
C ARG A 126 18.93 5.89 3.68
N VAL A 127 18.73 4.62 3.33
CA VAL A 127 19.54 3.51 3.87
C VAL A 127 20.33 2.74 2.81
N GLY A 128 20.18 3.09 1.53
CA GLY A 128 20.75 2.34 0.40
C GLY A 128 19.75 1.33 -0.16
N ARG A 129 19.65 1.23 -1.49
CA ARG A 129 18.72 0.31 -2.17
C ARG A 129 19.02 -1.16 -1.85
N GLU A 130 20.29 -1.50 -1.64
CA GLU A 130 20.74 -2.83 -1.25
C GLU A 130 20.25 -3.26 0.15
N ARG A 131 19.85 -2.31 0.99
CA ARG A 131 19.28 -2.56 2.33
C ARG A 131 17.75 -2.68 2.34
N VAL A 132 17.11 -2.64 1.18
CA VAL A 132 15.68 -2.88 1.01
C VAL A 132 15.49 -4.17 0.21
N PRO A 133 15.69 -5.36 0.82
CA PRO A 133 15.71 -6.66 0.12
C PRO A 133 14.31 -7.18 -0.25
N LEU A 134 13.41 -6.30 -0.68
CA LEU A 134 12.10 -6.67 -1.19
C LEU A 134 12.21 -7.03 -2.67
N SER A 135 11.62 -8.16 -3.07
CA SER A 135 11.57 -8.60 -4.46
C SER A 135 10.24 -9.29 -4.74
N GLY A 136 9.48 -8.78 -5.70
CA GLY A 136 8.17 -9.34 -6.08
C GLY A 136 7.14 -9.38 -4.95
N LEU A 137 7.19 -8.46 -3.97
CA LEU A 137 6.21 -8.35 -2.89
C LEU A 137 4.81 -8.17 -3.47
N ARG A 138 3.92 -9.13 -3.20
CA ARG A 138 2.54 -9.09 -3.65
C ARG A 138 1.70 -8.18 -2.76
N ILE A 139 0.85 -7.38 -3.38
CA ILE A 139 -0.12 -6.53 -2.68
C ILE A 139 -1.52 -6.78 -3.26
N TYR A 140 -2.46 -7.21 -2.41
CA TYR A 140 -3.87 -7.41 -2.68
C TYR A 140 -4.66 -6.21 -2.16
N PRO A 141 -5.06 -5.25 -3.01
CA PRO A 141 -5.66 -3.99 -2.61
C PRO A 141 -7.18 -4.07 -2.39
N ASP A 142 -7.76 -5.23 -2.68
CA ASP A 142 -9.18 -5.52 -2.65
C ASP A 142 -9.48 -6.83 -1.91
N ASP A 143 -8.79 -7.09 -0.79
CA ASP A 143 -8.97 -8.33 -0.03
C ASP A 143 -10.07 -8.21 1.05
N ALA A 144 -10.36 -9.32 1.73
CA ALA A 144 -11.32 -9.40 2.84
C ALA A 144 -10.75 -8.93 4.18
N PHE A 145 -9.43 -8.73 4.28
CA PHE A 145 -8.76 -8.30 5.51
C PHE A 145 -7.57 -7.40 5.22
N THR A 146 -7.05 -6.76 6.27
CA THR A 146 -5.84 -5.92 6.21
C THR A 146 -4.73 -6.50 7.05
N GLY A 147 -3.57 -6.73 6.46
CA GLY A 147 -2.40 -7.24 7.17
C GLY A 147 -1.28 -7.70 6.25
N PHE A 148 -0.13 -8.01 6.84
CA PHE A 148 0.93 -8.75 6.16
C PHE A 148 0.86 -10.23 6.56
N THR A 149 0.95 -11.11 5.59
CA THR A 149 0.96 -12.57 5.77
C THR A 149 2.36 -13.10 5.49
N SER A 150 2.97 -13.74 6.50
CA SER A 150 4.32 -14.29 6.36
C SER A 150 4.37 -15.60 5.57
N GLU A 151 3.26 -16.33 5.50
CA GLU A 151 3.16 -17.60 4.77
C GLU A 151 3.42 -17.42 3.28
N ASP A 152 2.81 -16.40 2.69
CA ASP A 152 2.86 -16.15 1.25
C ASP A 152 3.59 -14.83 0.93
N GLY A 153 4.07 -14.12 1.96
CA GLY A 153 4.87 -12.91 1.84
C GLY A 153 4.11 -11.79 1.14
N ALA A 154 2.85 -11.57 1.52
CA ALA A 154 1.96 -10.64 0.84
C ALA A 154 1.35 -9.60 1.78
N ILE A 155 1.00 -8.45 1.21
CA ILE A 155 0.20 -7.42 1.88
C ILE A 155 -1.25 -7.56 1.39
N HIS A 156 -2.17 -7.60 2.33
CA HIS A 156 -3.61 -7.61 2.10
C HIS A 156 -4.19 -6.30 2.60
N LEU A 157 -5.08 -5.69 1.83
CA LEU A 157 -5.73 -4.43 2.15
C LEU A 157 -7.22 -4.63 1.95
N GLU A 158 -7.97 -4.44 3.04
CA GLU A 158 -9.40 -4.68 3.05
C GLU A 158 -10.10 -3.68 2.12
N LYS A 159 -11.02 -4.21 1.33
CA LYS A 159 -12.04 -3.43 0.63
C LYS A 159 -13.43 -3.97 0.98
N ASN A 160 -14.20 -3.16 1.69
CA ASN A 160 -15.61 -3.42 1.94
C ASN A 160 -16.48 -2.43 1.13
N ALA A 161 -17.74 -2.79 0.89
CA ALA A 161 -18.62 -2.00 0.03
C ALA A 161 -19.02 -0.64 0.63
N THR A 162 -19.00 -0.53 1.96
CA THR A 162 -19.55 0.62 2.70
C THR A 162 -18.50 1.51 3.36
N GLY A 163 -17.24 1.08 3.41
CA GLY A 163 -16.16 1.81 4.05
C GLY A 163 -15.12 2.30 3.06
N VAL A 164 -14.17 3.09 3.59
CA VAL A 164 -13.03 3.58 2.83
C VAL A 164 -12.04 2.43 2.63
N PRO A 165 -11.73 2.05 1.38
CA PRO A 165 -10.73 1.02 1.09
C PRO A 165 -9.38 1.33 1.73
N LYS A 166 -8.74 0.33 2.33
CA LYS A 166 -7.47 0.55 3.07
C LYS A 166 -6.31 0.92 2.14
N ALA A 167 -6.38 0.52 0.88
CA ALA A 167 -5.42 0.92 -0.15
C ALA A 167 -5.34 2.44 -0.38
N PHE A 168 -6.36 3.20 -0.01
CA PHE A 168 -6.33 4.68 -0.07
C PHE A 168 -5.51 5.32 1.05
N SER A 169 -5.03 4.53 2.01
CA SER A 169 -4.24 4.99 3.13
C SER A 169 -2.75 4.69 2.92
N GLY A 170 -1.99 5.68 2.46
CA GLY A 170 -0.55 5.53 2.24
C GLY A 170 0.23 5.14 3.49
N GLU A 171 -0.20 5.59 4.68
CA GLU A 171 0.39 5.19 5.97
C GLU A 171 0.18 3.69 6.28
N VAL A 172 -0.98 3.12 5.91
CA VAL A 172 -1.26 1.69 6.10
C VAL A 172 -0.38 0.87 5.16
N VAL A 173 -0.31 1.27 3.88
CA VAL A 173 0.56 0.61 2.89
C VAL A 173 2.03 0.67 3.34
N ALA A 174 2.51 1.83 3.78
CA ALA A 174 3.88 2.01 4.25
C ALA A 174 4.17 1.18 5.51
N HIS A 175 3.22 1.12 6.46
CA HIS A 175 3.34 0.31 7.67
C HIS A 175 3.46 -1.19 7.35
N LEU A 176 2.58 -1.72 6.50
CA LEU A 176 2.59 -3.13 6.11
C LEU A 176 3.83 -3.48 5.27
N LEU A 177 4.33 -2.55 4.46
CA LEU A 177 5.61 -2.70 3.77
C LEU A 177 6.77 -2.76 4.77
N GLY A 178 6.73 -1.97 5.85
CA GLY A 178 7.66 -2.07 6.96
C GLY A 178 7.67 -3.45 7.62
N GLN A 179 6.50 -4.08 7.78
CA GLN A 179 6.39 -5.46 8.27
C GLN A 179 7.03 -6.46 7.30
N ALA A 180 6.74 -6.33 6.00
CA ALA A 180 7.34 -7.17 4.95
C ALA A 180 8.87 -7.03 4.93
N LEU A 181 9.38 -5.80 5.06
CA LEU A 181 10.81 -5.52 5.11
C LEU A 181 11.47 -6.13 6.35
N ALA A 182 10.86 -5.98 7.53
CA ALA A 182 11.34 -6.60 8.76
C ALA A 182 11.36 -8.14 8.65
N HIS A 183 10.34 -8.71 8.01
CA HIS A 183 10.29 -10.14 7.71
C HIS A 183 11.50 -10.57 6.87
N GLU A 184 11.77 -9.92 5.73
CA GLU A 184 12.90 -10.28 4.87
C GLU A 184 14.27 -10.03 5.55
N LEU A 185 14.47 -8.88 6.20
CA LEU A 185 15.72 -8.56 6.89
C LEU A 185 16.04 -9.54 8.04
N SER A 186 15.02 -10.12 8.65
CA SER A 186 15.20 -11.14 9.70
C SER A 186 15.53 -12.54 9.15
N GLY A 187 15.72 -12.68 7.83
CA GLY A 187 15.79 -13.99 7.18
C GLY A 187 14.49 -14.78 7.36
N ARG A 188 13.35 -14.07 7.35
CA ARG A 188 11.99 -14.60 7.51
C ARG A 188 11.66 -15.17 8.89
N ARG A 189 12.49 -14.88 9.89
CA ARG A 189 12.36 -15.42 11.25
C ARG A 189 11.45 -14.59 12.16
N ALA A 190 11.36 -13.28 11.94
CA ALA A 190 10.63 -12.36 12.82
C ALA A 190 9.14 -12.71 12.99
N LEU A 191 8.55 -13.34 11.97
CA LEU A 191 7.13 -13.73 11.95
C LEU A 191 6.94 -15.26 11.80
N SER A 192 8.03 -16.02 11.92
CA SER A 192 7.95 -17.48 11.98
C SER A 192 7.57 -17.91 13.39
N ARG A 193 6.55 -18.76 13.53
CA ARG A 193 6.30 -19.50 14.78
C ARG A 193 7.46 -20.47 14.98
N GLY A 194 8.51 -20.06 15.70
CA GLY A 194 9.54 -20.96 16.19
C GLY A 194 8.89 -22.01 17.08
N GLY A 195 9.04 -23.29 16.74
CA GLY A 195 8.56 -24.38 17.59
C GLY A 195 9.11 -24.27 19.01
N SER A 196 8.30 -24.64 20.03
CA SER A 196 8.52 -24.79 21.49
C SER A 196 9.42 -23.80 22.27
N GLY A 197 10.14 -22.89 21.62
CA GLY A 197 11.15 -21.99 22.19
C GLY A 197 10.76 -20.52 22.19
N HIS A 198 9.56 -20.19 21.69
CA HIS A 198 8.98 -18.87 21.90
C HIS A 198 8.64 -18.69 23.38
N ARG A 199 9.50 -17.96 24.11
CA ARG A 199 9.26 -17.63 25.51
C ARG A 199 8.20 -16.53 25.58
N ALA A 200 6.99 -16.89 26.00
CA ALA A 200 6.01 -15.92 26.45
C ALA A 200 6.57 -15.16 27.66
N CYS A 201 6.32 -13.85 27.75
CA CYS A 201 6.75 -13.02 28.86
C CYS A 201 5.97 -13.43 30.13
N LEU A 202 6.55 -14.32 30.94
CA LEU A 202 5.87 -14.96 32.08
C LEU A 202 5.49 -14.00 33.22
N LEU A 203 6.02 -12.77 33.25
CA LEU A 203 5.93 -11.91 34.44
C LEU A 203 5.21 -10.56 34.25
N ASN A 204 4.76 -10.18 33.04
CA ASN A 204 3.89 -9.01 32.87
C ASN A 204 3.24 -8.92 31.46
N PRO A 205 2.14 -9.65 31.18
CA PRO A 205 1.54 -9.69 29.86
C PRO A 205 0.68 -8.44 29.63
N ARG A 206 1.26 -7.37 29.10
CA ARG A 206 0.48 -6.32 28.43
C ARG A 206 0.68 -6.44 26.92
N GLY A 207 -0.37 -6.91 26.23
CA GLY A 207 -0.48 -6.94 24.77
C GLY A 207 0.28 -8.09 24.10
N CYS A 208 1.59 -7.92 23.95
CA CYS A 208 2.39 -8.65 22.97
C CYS A 208 2.65 -10.13 23.33
N CYS A 209 2.48 -10.54 24.58
CA CYS A 209 2.89 -11.87 25.06
C CYS A 209 1.72 -12.79 25.45
N ALA A 210 0.48 -12.42 25.12
CA ALA A 210 -0.73 -13.19 25.47
C ALA A 210 -1.19 -14.17 24.38
N SER A 211 -0.55 -14.17 23.21
CA SER A 211 -0.89 -15.08 22.11
C SER A 211 0.24 -16.05 21.80
N GLU A 212 -0.13 -17.17 21.18
CA GLU A 212 0.80 -18.18 20.65
C GLU A 212 1.78 -17.65 19.59
N VAL A 213 1.60 -16.40 19.15
CA VAL A 213 2.47 -15.72 18.18
C VAL A 213 3.49 -14.79 18.84
N GLY A 214 3.41 -14.59 20.17
CA GLY A 214 4.35 -13.76 20.93
C GLY A 214 4.45 -12.31 20.42
N CYS A 215 5.59 -11.65 20.68
CA CYS A 215 5.79 -10.24 20.33
C CYS A 215 5.71 -9.95 18.81
N ALA A 216 5.77 -10.98 17.96
CA ALA A 216 5.51 -10.85 16.52
C ALA A 216 4.07 -10.40 16.23
N GLN A 217 3.12 -10.70 17.12
CA GLN A 217 1.75 -10.18 17.01
C GLN A 217 1.69 -8.66 17.20
N ALA A 218 2.56 -8.07 18.02
CA ALA A 218 2.60 -6.62 18.21
C ALA A 218 3.02 -5.87 16.94
N LEU A 219 3.79 -6.54 16.08
CA LEU A 219 4.23 -6.00 14.80
C LEU A 219 3.17 -6.15 13.71
N THR A 220 2.26 -7.13 13.81
CA THR A 220 1.32 -7.52 12.74
C THR A 220 -0.13 -7.23 13.04
N SER A 221 -0.51 -7.16 14.32
CA SER A 221 -1.80 -6.69 14.77
C SER A 221 -1.68 -5.20 15.10
N PRO A 222 -2.17 -4.27 14.26
CA PRO A 222 -2.51 -2.95 14.75
C PRO A 222 -3.60 -3.21 15.80
N SER A 223 -3.19 -3.27 17.06
CA SER A 223 -4.05 -3.75 18.13
C SER A 223 -5.40 -3.07 18.03
N ALA A 224 -6.44 -3.91 18.08
CA ALA A 224 -7.81 -3.65 18.48
C ALA A 224 -7.86 -2.81 19.76
N THR A 225 -7.37 -1.57 19.64
CA THR A 225 -7.48 -0.53 20.63
C THR A 225 -8.82 0.07 20.27
N THR A 226 -9.88 -0.54 20.78
CA THR A 226 -11.07 0.21 21.15
C THR A 226 -10.59 1.41 21.94
N TRP A 227 -10.38 2.54 21.25
CA TRP A 227 -10.42 3.85 21.85
C TRP A 227 -11.87 4.06 22.25
N ARG A 228 -12.27 3.49 23.39
CA ARG A 228 -13.40 4.04 24.13
C ARG A 228 -12.93 5.42 24.57
N ARG A 229 -13.51 6.45 23.96
CA ARG A 229 -13.61 7.76 24.60
C ARG A 229 -14.60 7.66 25.75
#